data_AF-A0A355H602-F1
#
_entry.id   AF-A0A355H602-F1
#
_cell.length_a   1.000
_cell.length_b   1.000
_cell.length_c   1.000
_cell.angle_alpha   90.00
_cell.angle_beta   90.00
_cell.angle_gamma   90.00
#
_symmetry.space_group_name_H-M   'P 1'
#
loop_
_entity.id
_entity.type
_entity.pdbx_description
1 polymer ?
#
loop_
_entity_poly.entity_id
_entity_poly.type
_entity_poly.pdbx_seq_one_letter_code
_entity_poly.pdbx_strand_id
1 'polypeptide(L)' 'KFAIAKLDWIRKQRQKMHKKVYQIPDQYLNHEIHYFRGSSYPLRVIENNKSPFAEFVNQEIILNVPAEAQTEMRRSVLN' A
#
# COMPACT_ATOMS: atom_id res chain seq x y z
N LYS A 1 -5.96 21.14 -31.19
CA LYS A 1 -5.19 21.10 -29.90
C LYS A 1 -6.14 20.75 -28.73
N PHE A 2 -6.41 19.47 -28.50
CA PHE A 2 -7.41 19.01 -27.51
C PHE A 2 -6.83 18.90 -26.08
N ALA A 3 -5.54 18.54 -25.96
CA ALA A 3 -4.88 18.34 -24.67
C ALA A 3 -4.80 19.61 -23.82
N ILE A 4 -4.64 20.78 -24.44
CA ILE A 4 -4.47 22.07 -23.73
C ILE A 4 -5.79 22.51 -23.07
N ALA A 5 -6.92 22.29 -23.74
CA ALA A 5 -8.24 22.68 -23.22
C ALA A 5 -8.68 21.89 -21.98
N LYS A 6 -8.10 20.70 -21.75
CA LYS A 6 -8.42 19.85 -20.60
C LYS A 6 -7.44 19.99 -19.44
N LEU A 7 -6.41 20.82 -19.53
CA LEU A 7 -5.42 20.96 -18.45
C LEU A 7 -6.06 21.39 -17.13
N ASP A 8 -6.99 22.34 -17.15
CA ASP A 8 -7.71 22.75 -15.94
C ASP A 8 -8.63 21.67 -15.39
N TRP A 9 -9.25 20.87 -16.26
CA TRP A 9 -10.02 19.69 -15.85
C TRP A 9 -9.13 18.63 -15.20
N ILE A 10 -7.97 18.33 -15.79
CA ILE A 10 -6.97 17.38 -15.26
C ILE A 10 -6.46 17.86 -13.88
N ARG A 11 -6.15 19.15 -13.72
CA ARG A 11 -5.70 19.73 -12.44
C ARG A 11 -6.76 19.59 -11.36
N LYS A 12 -8.02 19.89 -11.67
CA LYS A 12 -9.16 19.71 -10.74
C LYS A 12 -9.35 18.25 -10.33
N GLN A 13 -9.27 17.31 -11.27
CA GLN A 13 -9.39 15.89 -10.95
C GLN A 13 -8.21 15.41 -10.09
N ARG A 14 -6.98 15.82 -10.41
CA ARG A 14 -5.79 15.50 -9.61
C ARG A 14 -5.91 16.00 -8.18
N GLN A 15 -6.35 17.25 -7.98
CA GLN A 15 -6.57 17.81 -6.65
C GLN A 15 -7.66 17.03 -5.88
N LYS A 16 -8.74 16.61 -6.57
CA LYS A 16 -9.79 15.79 -5.97
C LYS A 16 -9.28 14.42 -5.53
N MET A 17 -8.43 13.77 -6.33
CA MET A 17 -7.80 12.49 -5.97
C MET A 17 -6.86 12.63 -4.77
N HIS A 18 -6.02 13.68 -4.73
CA HIS A 18 -5.14 13.94 -3.58
C HIS A 18 -5.91 14.30 -2.30
N LYS A 19 -7.05 14.99 -2.43
CA LYS A 19 -7.94 15.31 -1.28
C LYS A 19 -8.75 14.12 -0.80
N LYS A 20 -8.84 13.05 -1.58
CA LYS A 20 -9.49 11.82 -1.14
C LYS A 20 -8.58 11.17 -0.10
N VAL A 21 -8.87 11.44 1.16
CA VAL A 21 -8.19 10.85 2.31
C VAL A 21 -8.28 9.33 2.16
N TYR A 22 -7.15 8.64 2.21
CA TYR A 22 -7.12 7.19 2.35
C TYR A 22 -7.94 6.84 3.59
N GLN A 23 -9.08 6.17 3.39
CA GLN A 23 -10.13 6.16 4.42
C GLN A 23 -9.80 5.29 5.63
N ILE A 24 -8.71 4.53 5.63
CA ILE A 24 -8.33 3.70 6.76
C ILE A 24 -6.79 3.69 6.78
N PRO A 25 -6.14 4.02 7.91
CA PRO A 25 -4.71 3.77 8.04
C PRO A 25 -4.50 2.26 7.96
N ASP A 26 -3.65 1.83 7.02
CA ASP A 26 -3.32 0.42 6.83
C ASP A 26 -2.87 -0.16 8.18
N GLN A 27 -3.59 -1.14 8.71
CA GLN A 27 -3.26 -1.75 10.02
C GLN A 27 -2.20 -2.84 9.87
N TYR A 28 -1.89 -3.23 8.62
CA TYR A 28 -1.02 -4.35 8.26
C TYR A 28 -1.45 -5.63 8.97
N LEU A 29 -2.75 -5.92 8.92
CA LEU A 29 -3.36 -7.13 9.45
C LEU A 29 -3.26 -8.28 8.44
N ASN A 30 -3.34 -9.50 8.95
CA ASN A 30 -3.39 -10.68 8.10
C ASN A 30 -4.69 -10.66 7.24
N HIS A 31 -4.55 -10.89 5.94
CA HIS A 31 -5.56 -10.74 4.88
C HIS A 31 -6.00 -9.30 4.56
N GLU A 32 -5.27 -8.28 5.01
CA GLU A 32 -5.51 -6.91 4.57
C GLU A 32 -5.12 -6.75 3.09
N ILE A 33 -5.84 -5.96 2.32
CA ILE A 33 -5.58 -5.80 0.89
C ILE A 33 -4.61 -4.63 0.68
N HIS A 34 -3.44 -4.91 0.11
CA HIS A 34 -2.43 -3.90 -0.19
C HIS A 34 -2.20 -3.77 -1.70
N TYR A 35 -1.82 -2.57 -2.13
CA TYR A 35 -1.51 -2.29 -3.53
C TYR A 35 -0.03 -2.52 -3.81
N PHE A 36 0.28 -3.42 -4.75
CA PHE A 36 1.63 -3.63 -5.27
C PHE A 36 1.59 -3.56 -6.80
N ARG A 37 2.50 -2.78 -7.40
CA ARG A 37 2.59 -2.62 -8.88
C ARG A 37 1.25 -2.29 -9.58
N GLY A 38 0.38 -1.55 -8.93
CA GLY A 38 -0.92 -1.12 -9.49
C GLY A 38 -2.04 -2.15 -9.40
N SER A 39 -1.84 -3.28 -8.72
CA SER A 39 -2.87 -4.28 -8.45
C SER A 39 -3.04 -4.52 -6.94
N SER A 40 -4.24 -4.92 -6.53
CA SER A 40 -4.58 -5.25 -5.15
C SER A 40 -4.29 -6.71 -4.85
N TYR A 41 -3.55 -6.98 -3.78
CA TYR A 41 -3.21 -8.32 -3.34
C TYR A 41 -3.43 -8.46 -1.83
N PRO A 42 -3.82 -9.66 -1.35
CA PRO A 42 -3.90 -9.91 0.08
C PRO A 42 -2.51 -9.91 0.72
N LEU A 43 -2.43 -9.31 1.90
CA LEU A 43 -1.27 -9.28 2.76
C LEU A 43 -1.32 -10.48 3.71
N ARG A 44 -0.26 -11.27 3.71
CA ARG A 44 -0.05 -12.36 4.66
C ARG A 44 1.04 -11.95 5.62
N VAL A 45 0.66 -11.71 6.87
CA VAL A 45 1.62 -11.35 7.92
C VAL A 45 2.14 -12.62 8.56
N ILE A 46 3.45 -12.81 8.51
CA ILE A 46 4.15 -13.91 9.18
C ILE A 46 4.94 -13.30 10.34
N GLU A 47 4.48 -13.57 11.54
CA GLU A 47 5.17 -13.14 12.76
C GLU A 47 6.29 -14.13 13.07
N ASN A 48 7.53 -13.73 12.82
CA ASN A 48 8.70 -14.58 13.07
C ASN A 48 9.85 -13.73 13.62
N ASN A 49 10.67 -14.29 14.51
CA ASN A 49 11.78 -13.57 15.14
C ASN A 49 13.00 -13.36 14.19
N LYS A 50 12.75 -13.33 12.89
CA LYS A 50 13.74 -13.15 11.82
C LYS A 50 13.71 -11.70 11.32
N SER A 51 14.73 -11.32 10.56
CA SER A 51 14.81 -10.00 9.92
C SER A 51 13.52 -9.68 9.15
N PRO A 52 13.03 -8.43 9.23
CA PRO A 52 11.80 -8.06 8.56
C PRO A 52 12.02 -7.99 7.04
N PHE A 53 11.14 -8.60 6.27
CA PHE A 53 11.18 -8.56 4.81
C PHE A 53 9.76 -8.62 4.22
N ALA A 54 9.60 -8.02 3.04
CA ALA A 54 8.40 -8.16 2.23
C ALA A 54 8.74 -8.90 0.94
N GLU A 55 7.97 -9.93 0.62
CA GLU A 55 8.10 -10.71 -0.61
C GLU A 55 6.75 -10.82 -1.30
N PHE A 56 6.76 -10.86 -2.62
CA PHE A 56 5.56 -11.08 -3.42
C PHE A 56 5.61 -12.49 -4.00
N VAL A 57 4.72 -13.37 -3.53
CA VAL A 57 4.70 -14.80 -3.89
C VAL A 57 3.26 -15.22 -4.15
N ASN A 58 3.01 -15.97 -5.22
CA ASN A 58 1.69 -16.52 -5.55
C ASN A 58 0.53 -15.50 -5.55
N GLN A 59 0.78 -14.26 -5.98
CA GLN A 59 -0.22 -13.18 -5.96
C GLN A 59 -0.63 -12.73 -4.54
N GLU A 60 0.21 -13.01 -3.56
CA GLU A 60 0.07 -12.56 -2.17
C GLU A 60 1.30 -11.73 -1.78
N ILE A 61 1.10 -10.74 -0.92
CA ILE A 61 2.21 -9.98 -0.35
C ILE A 61 2.52 -10.60 1.01
N ILE A 62 3.66 -11.26 1.14
CA ILE A 62 4.13 -11.83 2.39
C ILE A 62 4.93 -10.77 3.12
N LEU A 63 4.48 -10.40 4.32
CA LEU A 63 5.18 -9.51 5.21
C LEU A 63 5.68 -10.31 6.41
N ASN A 64 6.98 -10.59 6.44
CA ASN A 64 7.63 -11.20 7.58
C ASN A 64 8.11 -10.09 8.52
N VAL A 65 7.63 -10.10 9.76
CA VAL A 65 8.01 -9.13 10.79
C VAL A 65 8.10 -9.80 12.16
N PRO A 66 8.94 -9.30 13.08
CA PRO A 66 8.89 -9.75 14.46
C PRO A 66 7.53 -9.45 15.10
N ALA A 67 7.07 -10.29 16.03
CA ALA A 67 5.75 -10.14 16.69
C ALA A 67 5.58 -8.77 17.39
N GLU A 68 6.67 -8.17 17.84
CA GLU A 68 6.69 -6.83 18.47
C GLU A 68 6.87 -5.68 17.47
N ALA A 69 6.90 -5.94 16.15
CA ALA A 69 7.05 -4.89 15.17
C ALA A 69 5.90 -3.88 15.29
N GLN A 70 6.22 -2.59 15.32
CA GLN A 70 5.23 -1.52 15.24
C GLN A 70 4.74 -1.34 13.80
N THR A 71 3.57 -0.72 13.65
CA THR A 71 2.96 -0.42 12.34
C THR A 71 3.87 0.41 11.43
N GLU A 72 4.70 1.29 12.01
CA GLU A 72 5.71 2.06 11.26
C GLU A 72 6.81 1.17 10.65
N MET A 73 7.26 0.14 11.39
CA MET A 73 8.23 -0.84 10.89
C MET A 73 7.63 -1.66 9.74
N ARG A 74 6.37 -2.12 9.90
CA ARG A 74 5.62 -2.84 8.85
C ARG A 74 5.50 -2.01 7.57
N ARG A 75 5.23 -0.72 7.71
CA ARG A 75 5.15 0.23 6.59
C ARG A 75 6.48 0.45 5.88
N SER A 76 7.58 0.56 6.62
CA SER A 76 8.92 0.77 6.05
C SER A 76 9.42 -0.42 5.24
N VAL A 77 8.92 -1.62 5.53
CA VAL A 77 9.33 -2.85 4.84
C VAL A 77 8.54 -3.03 3.53
N LEU A 78 7.32 -2.46 3.46
CA LEU A 78 6.43 -2.58 2.30
C LEU A 78 6.60 -1.45 1.26
N ASN A 79 6.96 -0.22 1.68
CA ASN A 79 7.10 0.96 0.80
C ASN A 79 8.53 1.20 0.34
#